data_AF-A0A7Y2X7H2-F1
#
_entry.id   AF-A0A7Y2X7H2-F1
#
_cell.length_a   1.000
_cell.length_b   1.000
_cell.length_c   1.000
_cell.angle_alpha   90.00
_cell.angle_beta   90.00
_cell.angle_gamma   90.00
#
_symmetry.space_group_name_H-M   'P 1'
#
loop_
_entity.id
_entity.type
_entity.pdbx_description
1 polymer ?
#
loop_
_entity_poly.entity_id
_entity_poly.type
_entity_poly.pdbx_seq_one_letter_code
_entity_poly.pdbx_strand_id
1 'polypeptide(L)' 'HMYRRAWHTGLKTTYYLRTLQASNIEKSTIDIKKEVRGVAGGKKEYTQAEQQACSIDAMINGGECEACQ' A
#
# COMPACT_ATOMS: atom_id res chain seq x y z
N HIS A 1 -11.63 -19.31 0.95
CA HIS A 1 -10.47 -20.06 1.47
C HIS A 1 -9.36 -20.16 0.42
N MET A 2 -8.21 -19.53 0.67
CA MET A 2 -7.06 -19.47 -0.27
C MET A 2 -6.58 -20.87 -0.71
N TYR A 3 -6.30 -21.76 0.23
CA TYR A 3 -5.77 -23.10 -0.08
C TYR A 3 -6.78 -24.02 -0.77
N ARG A 4 -8.09 -23.90 -0.50
CA ARG A 4 -9.11 -24.66 -1.22
C ARG A 4 -9.11 -24.32 -2.72
N ARG A 5 -8.95 -23.04 -3.06
CA ARG A 5 -8.84 -22.61 -4.47
C ARG A 5 -7.58 -23.18 -5.12
N ALA A 6 -6.44 -23.17 -4.43
CA ALA A 6 -5.20 -23.75 -4.94
C ALA A 6 -5.37 -25.25 -5.29
N TRP A 7 -6.08 -26.00 -4.44
CA TRP A 7 -6.39 -27.41 -4.71
C TRP A 7 -7.30 -27.61 -5.91
N HIS A 8 -8.40 -26.87 -6.00
CA HIS A 8 -9.33 -26.96 -7.13
C HIS A 8 -8.71 -26.54 -8.47
N THR A 9 -7.67 -25.70 -8.45
CA THR A 9 -6.97 -25.23 -9.65
C THR A 9 -5.72 -26.05 -10.00
N GLY A 10 -5.43 -27.13 -9.25
CA GLY A 10 -4.35 -28.06 -9.58
C GLY A 10 -2.94 -27.52 -9.34
N LEU A 11 -2.78 -26.49 -8.49
CA LEU A 11 -1.46 -25.97 -8.10
C LEU A 11 -0.71 -27.03 -7.28
N LYS A 12 0.47 -27.43 -7.77
CA LYS A 12 1.28 -28.51 -7.17
C LYS A 12 2.12 -28.05 -5.98
N THR A 13 2.43 -26.77 -5.90
CA THR A 13 3.32 -26.20 -4.87
C THR A 13 2.77 -24.87 -4.38
N THR A 14 2.81 -24.67 -3.07
CA THR A 14 2.65 -23.36 -2.43
C THR A 14 3.93 -23.03 -1.69
N TYR A 15 4.43 -21.81 -1.85
CA TYR A 15 5.57 -21.34 -1.08
C TYR A 15 5.12 -20.71 0.26
N TYR A 16 6.03 -20.05 0.96
CA TYR A 16 5.72 -19.34 2.21
C TYR A 16 4.66 -18.26 2.01
N LEU A 17 3.65 -18.29 2.88
CA LEU A 17 2.66 -17.23 3.01
C LEU A 17 3.30 -16.06 3.78
N ARG A 18 3.33 -14.88 3.16
CA ARG A 18 3.72 -13.65 3.84
C ARG A 18 2.50 -13.00 4.48
N THR A 19 2.58 -12.75 5.77
CA THR A 19 1.56 -12.00 6.50
C THR A 19 2.07 -10.59 6.77
N LEU A 20 1.25 -9.59 6.51
CA LEU A 20 1.52 -8.21 6.90
C LEU A 20 0.50 -7.81 7.96
N GLN A 21 0.97 -7.19 9.05
CA GLN A 21 0.12 -6.72 10.13
C GLN A 21 -0.54 -5.39 9.74
N ALA A 22 -1.86 -5.28 9.94
CA ALA A 22 -2.63 -4.10 9.53
C ALA A 22 -2.21 -2.80 10.25
N SER A 23 -1.55 -2.89 11.41
CA SER A 23 -1.06 -1.72 12.15
C SER A 23 0.28 -2.02 12.81
N ASN A 24 1.25 -1.13 12.61
CA ASN A 24 2.62 -1.29 13.08
C ASN A 24 2.74 -0.73 14.52
N ILE A 25 2.40 -1.54 15.52
CA ILE A 25 2.41 -1.11 16.94
C ILE A 25 3.83 -1.15 17.54
N GLU A 26 4.76 -1.90 16.96
CA GLU A 26 6.07 -2.17 17.58
C GLU A 26 7.17 -1.14 17.26
N LYS A 27 6.86 -0.08 16.52
CA LYS A 27 7.73 1.10 16.33
C LYS A 27 6.95 2.41 16.44
N SER A 28 6.23 2.60 17.55
CA SER A 28 5.68 3.90 17.93
C SER A 28 6.70 4.74 18.71
N THR A 29 7.94 4.82 18.23
CA THR A 29 8.98 5.65 18.85
C THR A 29 9.64 6.60 17.84
N ILE A 30 9.26 7.87 17.98
CA ILE A 30 10.06 9.09 17.76
C ILE A 30 10.24 9.66 16.33
N ASP A 31 9.25 9.57 15.44
CA ASP A 31 9.05 10.64 14.44
C ASP A 31 7.81 11.46 14.81
N ILE A 32 7.93 12.16 15.95
CA ILE A 32 7.13 13.36 16.17
C ILE A 32 7.64 14.37 15.13
N LYS A 33 7.12 14.32 13.90
CA LYS A 33 7.07 15.52 13.05
C LYS A 33 6.11 16.48 13.73
N LYS A 34 6.68 17.23 14.67
CA LYS A 34 6.03 18.27 15.45
C LYS A 34 5.91 19.53 14.61
N GLU A 35 5.23 19.45 13.47
CA GLU A 35 4.93 20.57 12.58
C GLU A 35 4.04 20.03 11.44
N VAL A 36 2.82 20.46 11.19
CA VAL A 36 2.10 21.70 11.52
C VAL A 36 0.61 21.36 11.63
N ARG A 37 -0.02 21.72 12.75
CA ARG A 37 -1.47 22.01 12.76
C ARG A 37 -1.69 23.26 11.91
N GLY A 38 -2.49 23.15 10.85
CA GLY A 38 -3.09 24.33 10.21
C GLY A 38 -2.66 24.55 8.77
N VAL A 39 -3.65 24.40 7.88
CA VAL A 39 -3.89 25.14 6.62
C VAL A 39 -2.76 26.07 6.16
N ALA A 40 -2.03 25.68 5.11
CA ALA A 40 -1.60 26.56 4.01
C ALA A 40 -0.81 25.78 2.93
N GLY A 41 -1.38 25.70 1.73
CA GLY A 41 -0.72 25.68 0.41
C GLY A 41 0.57 24.89 0.18
N GLY A 42 0.46 23.83 -0.61
CA GLY A 42 1.59 23.27 -1.38
C GLY A 42 1.15 22.06 -2.20
N LYS A 43 1.10 22.18 -3.53
CA LYS A 43 0.89 21.02 -4.42
C LYS A 43 2.04 20.03 -4.14
N LYS A 44 1.70 18.79 -3.82
CA LYS A 44 2.71 17.74 -3.63
C LYS A 44 3.32 17.43 -4.99
N GLU A 45 4.62 17.69 -5.15
CA GLU A 45 5.38 17.18 -6.29
C GLU A 45 5.66 15.69 -6.03
N TYR A 46 4.95 14.83 -6.74
CA TYR A 46 5.13 13.38 -6.64
C TYR A 46 6.33 12.93 -7.48
N THR A 47 7.19 12.09 -6.91
CA THR A 47 8.31 11.49 -7.66
C THR A 47 7.80 10.40 -8.62
N GLN A 48 8.55 10.10 -9.69
CA GLN A 48 8.14 9.13 -10.71
C GLN A 48 7.89 7.73 -10.13
N ALA A 49 8.62 7.34 -9.08
CA ALA A 49 8.43 6.06 -8.38
C ALA A 49 7.10 6.01 -7.62
N GLU A 50 6.68 7.12 -7.02
CA GLU A 50 5.41 7.23 -6.29
C GLU A 50 4.21 7.22 -7.26
N GLN A 51 4.36 7.80 -8.44
CA GLN A 51 3.35 7.76 -9.50
C GLN A 51 3.15 6.32 -10.02
N GLN A 52 4.24 5.58 -10.24
CA GLN A 52 4.16 4.17 -10.68
C GLN A 52 3.49 3.30 -9.61
N ALA A 53 3.85 3.48 -8.34
CA ALA A 53 3.21 2.75 -7.24
C ALA A 53 1.70 3.05 -7.15
N CYS A 54 1.31 4.32 -7.27
CA CYS A 54 -0.10 4.73 -7.29
C CYS A 54 -0.87 4.15 -8.48
N SER A 55 -0.26 4.09 -9.67
CA SER A 55 -0.89 3.52 -10.86
C SER A 55 -1.15 2.02 -10.74
N ILE A 56 -0.23 1.28 -10.12
CA ILE A 56 -0.38 -0.16 -9.89
C ILE A 56 -1.48 -0.41 -8.86
N ASP A 57 -1.53 0.39 -7.79
CA ASP A 57 -2.55 0.28 -6.75
C ASP A 57 -3.96 0.59 -7.29
N ALA A 58 -4.09 1.63 -8.12
CA ALA A 58 -5.32 1.98 -8.81
C ALA A 58 -5.83 0.85 -9.73
N MET A 59 -4.93 0.18 -10.46
CA MET A 59 -5.28 -0.95 -11.33
C MET A 59 -5.74 -2.19 -10.54
N ILE A 60 -5.19 -2.41 -9.34
CA ILE A 60 -5.52 -3.56 -8.49
C ILE A 60 -6.84 -3.32 -7.74
N ASN A 61 -7.07 -2.10 -7.26
CA ASN A 61 -8.18 -1.76 -6.37
C ASN A 61 -9.36 -1.10 -7.11
N GLY A 62 -9.22 -0.76 -8.39
CA GLY A 62 -10.28 -0.21 -9.23
C GLY A 62 -10.69 1.22 -8.88
N GLY A 63 -9.79 2.00 -8.27
CA GLY A 63 -9.99 3.41 -7.93
C GLY A 63 -9.18 4.37 -8.81
N GLU A 64 -9.45 5.67 -8.71
CA GLU A 64 -8.71 6.71 -9.44
C GLU A 64 -7.38 7.02 -8.72
N CYS A 65 -6.27 7.12 -9.47
CA CYS A 65 -4.96 7.45 -8.89
C CYS A 65 -4.88 8.96 -8.60
N GLU A 66 -4.92 9.33 -7.31
CA GLU A 66 -4.83 10.73 -6.84
C GLU A 66 -3.48 11.41 -7.19
N ALA A 67 -2.46 10.66 -7.61
CA ALA A 67 -1.19 11.20 -8.09
C ALA A 67 -1.19 11.57 -9.59
N CYS A 68 -2.25 11.21 -10.33
CA CYS A 68 -2.44 11.53 -11.75
C CYS A 68 -3.46 12.67 -11.96
N GLN A 69 -3.83 13.39 -10.89
CA GLN A 69 -4.66 14.60 -10.95
C GLN A 69 -3.86 15.89 -10.74
#